data_AF-A0A061J417-F1
#
_entry.id   AF-A0A061J417-F1
#
_cell.length_a   1.000
_cell.length_b   1.000
_cell.length_c   1.000
_cell.angle_alpha   90.00
_cell.angle_beta   90.00
_cell.angle_gamma   90.00
#
_symmetry.space_group_name_H-M   'P 1'
#
loop_
_entity.id
_entity.type
_entity.pdbx_description
1 polymer ?
#
loop_
_entity_poly.entity_id
_entity_poly.type
_entity_poly.pdbx_seq_one_letter_code
_entity_poly.pdbx_strand_id
1 'polypeptide(L)'
;MQQTWKEKCAEALTRGMISGPAAMMPRINVSPIHDALLVVDMQNDFVCPDGALSVPAAMEVIPVINHISHTYDFRAVVATKDWHPPNHCSFRSPEGPGGLWPPHCVQQTYGAELHPRLQLRRVDHIVHKGSDVDAESYSGFADEHGKSSDLATLLRDMGVRRVFICGVALDYCVYYTALDALKENV
;
A
#
# COMPACT_ATOMS: atom_id res chain seq x y z
N MET A 1 -3.34 -5.54 -28.73
CA MET A 1 -2.54 -6.35 -27.79
C MET A 1 -1.93 -5.40 -26.78
N GLN A 2 -2.35 -5.48 -25.52
CA GLN A 2 -1.83 -4.63 -24.44
C GLN A 2 -0.46 -5.18 -24.03
N GLN A 3 0.59 -4.36 -24.15
CA GLN A 3 1.92 -4.68 -23.59
C GLN A 3 1.80 -4.91 -22.09
N THR A 4 2.43 -5.99 -21.63
CA THR A 4 2.50 -6.39 -20.23
C THR A 4 3.35 -5.40 -19.44
N TRP A 5 3.09 -5.26 -18.14
CA TRP A 5 3.84 -4.36 -17.26
C TRP A 5 5.35 -4.65 -17.25
N LYS A 6 5.74 -5.93 -17.39
CA LYS A 6 7.14 -6.36 -17.54
C LYS A 6 7.80 -5.73 -18.77
N GLU A 7 7.09 -5.66 -19.89
CA GLU A 7 7.60 -5.04 -21.12
C GLU A 7 7.73 -3.53 -20.96
N LYS A 8 6.79 -2.86 -20.28
CA LYS A 8 6.88 -1.41 -20.01
C LYS A 8 8.01 -1.04 -19.06
N CYS A 9 8.25 -1.85 -18.02
CA CYS A 9 9.40 -1.67 -17.12
C CYS A 9 10.73 -1.93 -17.85
N ALA A 10 10.81 -2.98 -18.67
CA ALA A 10 11.99 -3.28 -19.48
C ALA A 10 12.29 -2.18 -20.51
N GLU A 11 11.25 -1.63 -21.15
CA GLU A 11 11.35 -0.54 -22.13
C GLU A 11 11.77 0.79 -21.48
N ALA A 12 11.27 1.08 -20.27
CA ALA A 12 11.72 2.22 -19.46
C ALA A 12 13.20 2.11 -19.07
N LEU A 13 13.67 0.90 -18.77
CA LEU A 13 15.09 0.63 -18.45
C LEU A 13 16.00 0.73 -19.70
N THR A 14 15.50 0.36 -20.89
CA THR A 14 16.27 0.44 -22.13
C THR A 14 16.31 1.85 -22.73
N ARG A 15 15.23 2.64 -22.62
CA ARG A 15 15.21 4.05 -23.05
C ARG A 15 16.11 4.96 -22.19
N GLY A 16 16.55 4.49 -21.02
CA GLY A 16 17.54 5.15 -20.16
C GLY A 16 19.00 4.87 -20.52
N MET A 17 19.30 4.08 -21.57
CA MET A 17 20.67 3.81 -22.01
C MET A 17 21.23 4.99 -22.82
N ILE A 18 21.46 6.10 -22.12
CA ILE A 18 22.30 7.20 -22.60
C ILE A 18 23.75 6.69 -22.49
N SER A 19 24.40 6.46 -23.63
CA SER A 19 25.85 6.20 -23.69
C SER A 19 26.60 7.49 -23.31
N GLY A 20 26.75 7.70 -22.01
CA GLY A 20 27.59 8.72 -21.37
C GLY A 20 28.26 8.09 -20.13
N PRO A 21 29.26 8.75 -19.51
CA PRO A 21 29.87 8.22 -18.28
C PRO A 21 28.73 7.94 -17.30
N ALA A 22 28.65 6.69 -16.79
CA ALA A 22 27.55 6.19 -15.98
C ALA A 22 27.07 7.28 -15.02
N ALA A 23 25.99 7.98 -15.40
CA ALA A 23 25.49 9.08 -14.62
C ALA A 23 25.04 8.44 -13.32
N MET A 24 25.79 8.74 -12.25
CA MET A 24 25.60 8.12 -10.95
C MET A 24 24.14 8.34 -10.57
N MET A 25 23.34 7.26 -10.56
CA MET A 25 21.93 7.36 -10.21
C MET A 25 21.85 8.08 -8.85
N PRO A 26 20.99 9.10 -8.72
CA PRO A 26 20.87 9.81 -7.46
C PRO A 26 20.57 8.81 -6.34
N ARG A 27 21.45 8.74 -5.36
CA ARG A 27 21.28 7.85 -4.21
C ARG A 27 20.32 8.51 -3.23
N ILE A 28 19.24 7.81 -2.90
CA ILE A 28 18.34 8.23 -1.83
C ILE A 28 18.85 7.62 -0.53
N ASN A 29 19.28 8.47 0.42
CA ASN A 29 19.60 8.02 1.78
C ASN A 29 18.33 8.02 2.62
N VAL A 30 18.08 6.92 3.34
CA VAL A 30 17.02 6.81 4.34
C VAL A 30 17.50 7.37 5.66
N SER A 31 16.70 8.23 6.28
CA SER A 31 16.97 8.91 7.54
C SER A 31 16.19 8.27 8.68
N PRO A 32 16.85 7.78 9.75
CA PRO A 32 16.17 7.19 10.90
C PRO A 32 15.42 8.22 11.76
N ILE A 33 15.53 9.51 11.44
CA ILE A 33 14.96 10.61 12.22
C ILE A 33 13.60 11.03 11.65
N HIS A 34 13.42 10.99 10.32
CA HIS A 34 12.25 11.60 9.67
C HIS A 34 11.71 10.85 8.45
N ASP A 35 12.26 9.71 8.08
CA ASP A 35 11.71 8.91 6.98
C ASP A 35 10.90 7.73 7.51
N ALA A 36 9.71 7.52 6.96
CA ALA A 36 8.87 6.37 7.30
C ALA A 36 8.64 5.44 6.10
N LEU A 37 8.44 4.16 6.37
CA LEU A 37 7.98 3.17 5.40
C LEU A 37 6.50 2.89 5.64
N LEU A 38 5.66 3.11 4.61
CA LEU A 38 4.26 2.71 4.57
C LEU A 38 4.14 1.43 3.75
N VAL A 39 3.66 0.35 4.37
CA VAL A 39 3.42 -0.95 3.75
C VAL A 39 1.92 -1.14 3.56
N VAL A 40 1.46 -0.94 2.32
CA VAL A 40 0.04 -0.84 1.99
C VAL A 40 -0.55 -2.22 1.68
N ASP A 41 -1.55 -2.61 2.46
CA ASP A 41 -2.51 -3.69 2.19
C ASP A 41 -1.89 -5.03 1.76
N MET A 42 -0.79 -5.43 2.40
CA MET A 42 -0.16 -6.73 2.16
C MET A 42 -0.92 -7.86 2.87
N GLN A 43 -2.23 -7.97 2.60
CA GLN A 43 -3.18 -8.91 3.22
C GLN A 43 -3.44 -10.14 2.35
N ASN A 44 -3.93 -11.21 2.97
CA ASN A 44 -4.17 -12.49 2.30
C ASN A 44 -5.08 -12.36 1.07
N ASP A 45 -6.18 -11.61 1.15
CA ASP A 45 -7.11 -11.46 0.02
C ASP A 45 -6.51 -10.79 -1.21
N PHE A 46 -5.48 -9.96 -1.03
CA PHE A 46 -4.76 -9.32 -2.13
C PHE A 46 -3.52 -10.10 -2.58
N VAL A 47 -2.87 -10.83 -1.67
CA VAL A 47 -1.56 -11.44 -1.93
C VAL A 47 -1.67 -12.91 -2.35
N CYS A 48 -2.57 -13.67 -1.73
CA CYS A 48 -2.71 -15.08 -2.02
C CYS A 48 -3.31 -15.29 -3.43
N PRO A 49 -2.86 -16.28 -4.23
CA PRO A 49 -3.44 -16.55 -5.55
C PRO A 49 -4.94 -16.89 -5.52
N ASP A 50 -5.40 -17.43 -4.40
CA ASP A 50 -6.78 -17.78 -4.09
C ASP A 50 -7.49 -16.75 -3.20
N GLY A 51 -6.85 -15.60 -2.94
CA GLY A 51 -7.45 -14.47 -2.22
C GLY A 51 -8.63 -13.86 -2.97
N ALA A 52 -9.61 -13.33 -2.24
CA ALA A 52 -10.87 -12.86 -2.82
C ALA A 52 -10.69 -11.73 -3.85
N LEU A 53 -9.62 -10.94 -3.73
CA LEU A 53 -9.27 -9.87 -4.66
C LEU A 53 -7.77 -9.92 -5.01
N SER A 54 -7.29 -11.10 -5.40
CA SER A 54 -5.86 -11.34 -5.66
C SER A 54 -5.26 -10.37 -6.69
N VAL A 55 -4.16 -9.72 -6.31
CA VAL A 55 -3.37 -8.83 -7.16
C VAL A 55 -2.25 -9.62 -7.83
N PRO A 56 -2.16 -9.62 -9.18
CA PRO A 56 -1.11 -10.35 -9.88
C PRO A 56 0.30 -10.01 -9.41
N ALA A 57 1.11 -11.04 -9.15
CA ALA A 57 2.50 -10.94 -8.69
C ALA A 57 2.72 -10.24 -7.32
N ALA A 58 1.68 -9.97 -6.53
CA ALA A 58 1.81 -9.36 -5.20
C ALA A 58 2.74 -10.17 -4.26
N MET A 59 2.67 -11.50 -4.33
CA MET A 59 3.54 -12.38 -3.54
C MET A 59 5.03 -12.22 -3.87
N GLU A 60 5.38 -11.85 -5.11
CA GLU A 60 6.77 -11.64 -5.54
C GLU A 60 7.38 -10.38 -4.90
N VAL A 61 6.56 -9.44 -4.43
CA VAL A 61 7.01 -8.18 -3.82
C VAL A 61 7.36 -8.35 -2.34
N ILE A 62 6.80 -9.35 -1.65
CA ILE A 62 7.02 -9.60 -0.22
C ILE A 62 8.51 -9.66 0.16
N PRO A 63 9.36 -10.47 -0.51
CA PRO A 63 10.78 -10.54 -0.16
C PRO A 63 11.50 -9.18 -0.26
N VAL A 64 11.09 -8.33 -1.21
CA VAL A 64 11.65 -6.98 -1.40
C VAL A 64 11.22 -6.07 -0.24
N ILE A 65 9.94 -6.10 0.16
CA ILE A 65 9.43 -5.32 1.29
C ILE A 65 10.13 -5.73 2.59
N ASN A 66 10.25 -7.04 2.84
CA ASN A 66 10.96 -7.56 4.01
C ASN A 66 12.41 -7.10 4.02
N HIS A 67 13.10 -7.15 2.86
CA HIS A 67 14.46 -6.68 2.73
C HIS A 67 14.59 -5.18 3.02
N ILE A 68 13.75 -4.34 2.43
CA ILE A 68 13.76 -2.88 2.67
C ILE A 68 13.54 -2.58 4.16
N SER A 69 12.56 -3.22 4.78
CA SER A 69 12.23 -3.03 6.20
C SER A 69 13.38 -3.42 7.15
N HIS A 70 14.20 -4.42 6.79
CA HIS A 70 15.32 -4.87 7.60
C HIS A 70 16.63 -4.14 7.31
N THR A 71 16.86 -3.73 6.07
CA THR A 71 18.12 -3.11 5.63
C THR A 71 18.22 -1.65 6.04
N TYR A 72 17.10 -0.91 5.99
CA TYR A 72 17.11 0.53 6.25
C TYR A 72 16.46 0.84 7.61
N ASP A 73 17.10 1.74 8.36
CA ASP A 73 16.56 2.20 9.63
C ASP A 73 15.61 3.37 9.39
N PHE A 74 14.33 3.05 9.23
CA PHE A 74 13.27 4.05 9.16
C PHE A 74 12.94 4.59 10.56
N ARG A 75 12.50 5.85 10.62
CA ARG A 75 11.91 6.44 11.82
C ARG A 75 10.65 5.70 12.26
N ALA A 76 9.85 5.24 11.30
CA ALA A 76 8.63 4.47 11.52
C ALA A 76 8.38 3.47 10.37
N VAL A 77 7.82 2.31 10.69
CA VAL A 77 7.26 1.35 9.74
C VAL A 77 5.79 1.17 10.07
N VAL A 78 4.91 1.65 9.20
CA VAL A 78 3.45 1.61 9.37
C VAL A 78 2.86 0.69 8.31
N ALA A 79 1.97 -0.21 8.70
CA ALA A 79 1.20 -1.00 7.76
C ALA A 79 -0.23 -0.46 7.67
N THR A 80 -0.84 -0.58 6.49
CA THR A 80 -2.30 -0.39 6.35
C THR A 80 -2.98 -1.74 6.18
N LYS A 81 -4.25 -1.79 6.56
CA LYS A 81 -5.15 -2.90 6.31
C LYS A 81 -6.48 -2.37 5.81
N ASP A 82 -6.93 -2.85 4.66
CA ASP A 82 -8.35 -2.82 4.34
C ASP A 82 -9.10 -3.65 5.36
N TRP A 83 -10.22 -3.12 5.85
CA TRP A 83 -10.88 -3.64 7.03
C TRP A 83 -12.38 -3.42 7.00
N HIS A 84 -13.04 -4.09 6.07
CA HIS A 84 -14.42 -3.83 5.69
C HIS A 84 -15.46 -4.62 6.51
N PRO A 85 -16.55 -4.00 6.97
CA PRO A 85 -17.68 -4.76 7.49
C PRO A 85 -18.27 -5.69 6.40
N PRO A 86 -18.92 -6.82 6.76
CA PRO A 86 -19.42 -7.78 5.77
C PRO A 86 -20.41 -7.21 4.74
N ASN A 87 -21.06 -6.09 5.06
CA ASN A 87 -22.04 -5.39 4.23
C ASN A 87 -21.53 -4.04 3.69
N HIS A 88 -20.21 -3.88 3.56
CA HIS A 88 -19.57 -2.65 3.08
C HIS A 88 -20.09 -2.22 1.69
N CYS A 89 -20.24 -0.91 1.50
CA CYS A 89 -20.82 -0.30 0.29
C CYS A 89 -20.05 -0.65 -1.00
N SER A 90 -18.75 -0.94 -0.91
CA SER A 90 -17.92 -1.26 -2.07
C SER A 90 -18.08 -2.69 -2.59
N PHE A 91 -18.79 -3.55 -1.87
CA PHE A 91 -19.00 -4.93 -2.28
C PHE A 91 -20.14 -5.09 -3.27
N ARG A 92 -19.94 -5.94 -4.28
CA ARG A 92 -20.98 -6.39 -5.22
C ARG A 92 -22.08 -7.09 -4.46
N SER A 93 -23.32 -6.68 -4.70
CA SER A 93 -24.52 -7.32 -4.15
C SER A 93 -25.18 -8.21 -5.20
N PRO A 94 -25.64 -9.42 -4.84
CA PRO A 94 -26.50 -10.23 -5.72
C PRO A 94 -27.89 -9.59 -5.93
N GLU A 95 -28.29 -8.67 -5.06
CA GLU A 95 -29.69 -8.23 -4.89
C GLU A 95 -29.98 -6.85 -5.54
N GLY A 96 -28.97 -6.18 -6.10
CA GLY A 96 -29.10 -4.81 -6.62
C GLY A 96 -27.74 -4.11 -6.77
N PRO A 97 -27.68 -2.79 -7.05
CA PRO A 97 -26.41 -2.12 -7.30
C PRO A 97 -25.56 -2.12 -6.03
N GLY A 98 -24.60 -3.05 -5.96
CA GLY A 98 -23.49 -3.00 -5.01
C GLY A 98 -22.31 -2.22 -5.59
N GLY A 99 -21.21 -2.20 -4.86
CA GLY A 99 -19.97 -1.59 -5.33
C GLY A 99 -19.22 -2.45 -6.35
N LEU A 100 -17.99 -2.06 -6.63
CA LEU A 100 -17.18 -2.60 -7.73
C LEU A 100 -16.53 -3.94 -7.39
N TRP A 101 -16.31 -4.24 -6.12
CA TRP A 101 -15.41 -5.30 -5.67
C TRP A 101 -16.15 -6.54 -5.17
N PRO A 102 -15.59 -7.75 -5.31
CA PRO A 102 -16.09 -8.88 -4.50
C PRO A 102 -15.90 -8.57 -3.00
N PRO A 103 -16.65 -9.21 -2.08
CA PRO A 103 -16.33 -9.16 -0.66
C PRO A 103 -14.88 -9.60 -0.43
N HIS A 104 -14.09 -8.75 0.22
CA HIS A 104 -12.67 -8.96 0.49
C HIS A 104 -12.29 -8.22 1.77
N CYS A 105 -11.18 -8.63 2.39
CA CYS A 105 -10.64 -8.04 3.61
C CYS A 105 -11.70 -7.78 4.69
N VAL A 106 -12.67 -8.70 4.79
CA VAL A 106 -13.77 -8.59 5.74
C VAL A 106 -13.22 -8.70 7.15
N GLN A 107 -13.67 -7.82 8.04
CA GLN A 107 -13.19 -7.74 9.42
C GLN A 107 -13.18 -9.11 10.09
N GLN A 108 -12.08 -9.40 10.77
CA GLN A 108 -11.88 -10.63 11.57
C GLN A 108 -11.90 -11.93 10.74
N THR A 109 -11.67 -11.84 9.43
CA THR A 109 -11.49 -13.01 8.57
C THR A 109 -10.02 -13.24 8.22
N TYR A 110 -9.70 -14.47 7.81
CA TYR A 110 -8.38 -14.83 7.28
C TYR A 110 -7.94 -13.91 6.13
N GLY A 111 -8.86 -13.57 5.23
CA GLY A 111 -8.58 -12.72 4.08
C GLY A 111 -8.08 -11.32 4.45
N ALA A 112 -8.49 -10.83 5.62
CA ALA A 112 -8.12 -9.51 6.14
C ALA A 112 -6.84 -9.53 7.01
N GLU A 113 -6.25 -10.69 7.29
CA GLU A 113 -4.97 -10.77 7.99
C GLU A 113 -3.82 -10.34 7.07
N LEU A 114 -2.78 -9.72 7.65
CA LEU A 114 -1.53 -9.49 6.92
C LEU A 114 -0.92 -10.84 6.52
N HIS A 115 -0.38 -10.92 5.31
CA HIS A 115 0.12 -12.17 4.77
C HIS A 115 1.27 -12.71 5.64
N PRO A 116 1.29 -14.00 6.04
CA PRO A 116 2.23 -14.53 7.04
C PRO A 116 3.70 -14.49 6.63
N ARG A 117 3.98 -14.35 5.32
CA ARG A 117 5.34 -14.16 4.79
C ARG A 117 5.81 -12.70 4.82
N LEU A 118 4.93 -11.74 5.12
CA LEU A 118 5.28 -10.36 5.36
C LEU A 118 5.92 -10.26 6.75
N GLN A 119 7.25 -10.31 6.75
CA GLN A 119 8.06 -10.28 7.96
C GLN A 119 8.79 -8.94 7.94
N LEU A 120 8.11 -7.92 8.48
CA LEU A 120 8.69 -6.60 8.67
C LEU A 120 9.59 -6.62 9.90
N ARG A 121 10.66 -5.81 9.89
CA ARG A 121 11.58 -5.70 11.04
C ARG A 121 10.84 -5.30 12.32
N ARG A 122 9.89 -4.39 12.17
CA ARG A 122 8.92 -3.96 13.18
C ARG A 122 7.68 -3.42 12.48
N VAL A 123 6.59 -3.31 13.23
CA VAL A 123 5.38 -2.59 12.83
C VAL A 123 5.03 -1.66 13.97
N ASP A 124 5.27 -0.37 13.76
CA ASP A 124 5.05 0.67 14.79
C ASP A 124 3.56 1.00 14.92
N HIS A 125 2.80 0.87 13.83
CA HIS A 125 1.36 1.08 13.82
C HIS A 125 0.68 0.32 12.67
N ILE A 126 -0.59 -0.02 12.86
CA ILE A 126 -1.47 -0.57 11.81
C ILE A 126 -2.68 0.35 11.67
N VAL A 127 -2.83 0.94 10.49
CA VAL A 127 -4.01 1.74 10.13
C VAL A 127 -5.06 0.82 9.51
N HIS A 128 -6.25 0.76 10.10
CA HIS A 128 -7.41 0.15 9.46
C HIS A 128 -8.16 1.20 8.64
N LYS A 129 -8.46 0.88 7.39
CA LYS A 129 -9.21 1.75 6.46
C LYS A 129 -10.43 1.00 5.90
N GLY A 130 -11.42 1.76 5.40
CA GLY A 130 -12.65 1.20 4.83
C GLY A 130 -13.55 0.51 5.86
N SER A 131 -13.47 0.93 7.14
CA SER A 131 -14.22 0.30 8.23
C SER A 131 -15.63 0.86 8.45
N ASP A 132 -15.99 1.94 7.75
CA ASP A 132 -17.34 2.48 7.75
C ASP A 132 -18.17 1.75 6.69
N VAL A 133 -19.41 1.39 7.01
CA VAL A 133 -20.24 0.59 6.09
C VAL A 133 -20.59 1.35 4.81
N ASP A 134 -20.67 2.69 4.89
CA ASP A 134 -21.14 3.57 3.82
C ASP A 134 -20.02 4.39 3.17
N ALA A 135 -18.74 4.10 3.48
CA ALA A 135 -17.61 4.87 2.96
C ALA A 135 -16.40 3.99 2.62
N GLU A 136 -16.02 4.00 1.33
CA GLU A 136 -14.77 3.40 0.87
C GLU A 136 -13.56 4.28 1.22
N SER A 137 -12.39 3.66 1.44
CA SER A 137 -11.13 4.33 1.74
C SER A 137 -9.96 3.60 1.09
N TYR A 138 -9.63 3.96 -0.16
CA TYR A 138 -8.39 3.48 -0.78
C TYR A 138 -7.15 4.07 -0.12
N SER A 139 -7.20 5.35 0.23
CA SER A 139 -6.08 6.03 0.88
C SER A 139 -5.90 5.55 2.32
N GLY A 140 -4.64 5.43 2.74
CA GLY A 140 -4.30 5.24 4.14
C GLY A 140 -4.53 6.49 5.01
N PHE A 141 -4.87 7.65 4.42
CA PHE A 141 -5.01 8.93 5.13
C PHE A 141 -6.46 9.36 5.40
N ALA A 142 -7.37 9.16 4.45
CA ALA A 142 -8.77 9.52 4.59
C ALA A 142 -9.68 8.68 3.70
N ASP A 143 -10.95 8.55 4.10
CA ASP A 143 -11.99 7.93 3.27
C ASP A 143 -12.47 8.85 2.14
N GLU A 144 -13.36 8.32 1.28
CA GLU A 144 -13.91 9.06 0.14
C GLU A 144 -14.74 10.29 0.53
N HIS A 145 -15.22 10.37 1.77
CA HIS A 145 -15.93 11.52 2.33
C HIS A 145 -15.00 12.51 3.07
N GLY A 146 -13.69 12.22 3.11
CA GLY A 146 -12.67 13.06 3.74
C GLY A 146 -12.50 12.84 5.24
N LYS A 147 -13.03 11.76 5.82
CA LYS A 147 -12.81 11.40 7.23
C LYS A 147 -11.40 10.87 7.41
N SER A 148 -10.65 11.49 8.32
CA SER A 148 -9.27 11.11 8.66
C SER A 148 -9.16 9.69 9.24
N SER A 149 -8.08 8.99 8.88
CA SER A 149 -7.59 7.75 9.54
C SER A 149 -6.59 8.03 10.67
N ASP A 150 -6.28 9.31 10.90
CA ASP A 150 -5.26 9.85 11.80
C ASP A 150 -3.80 9.52 11.43
N LEU A 151 -3.56 8.88 10.27
CA LEU A 151 -2.21 8.56 9.81
C LEU A 151 -1.34 9.82 9.65
N ALA A 152 -1.88 10.91 9.08
CA ALA A 152 -1.11 12.16 8.93
C ALA A 152 -0.67 12.72 10.28
N THR A 153 -1.59 12.78 11.24
CA THR A 153 -1.30 13.25 12.61
C THR A 153 -0.25 12.36 13.27
N LEU A 154 -0.42 11.03 13.20
CA LEU A 154 0.53 10.07 13.73
C LEU A 154 1.94 10.26 13.17
N LEU A 155 2.08 10.41 11.85
CA LEU A 155 3.37 10.60 11.19
C LEU A 155 4.05 11.91 11.62
N ARG A 156 3.29 13.01 11.69
CA ARG A 156 3.81 14.31 12.15
C ARG A 156 4.26 14.25 13.61
N ASP A 157 3.50 13.61 14.48
CA ASP A 157 3.84 13.43 15.89
C ASP A 157 5.11 12.59 16.07
N MET A 158 5.38 11.66 15.14
CA MET A 158 6.64 10.93 15.08
C MET A 158 7.82 11.72 14.50
N GLY A 159 7.58 12.92 13.96
CA GLY A 159 8.58 13.76 13.31
C GLY A 159 8.91 13.36 11.87
N VAL A 160 8.03 12.58 11.22
CA VAL A 160 8.18 12.15 9.83
C VAL A 160 7.97 13.34 8.89
N ARG A 161 8.80 13.42 7.84
CA ARG A 161 8.76 14.46 6.80
C ARG A 161 8.83 13.91 5.38
N ARG A 162 9.04 12.60 5.24
CA ARG A 162 9.03 11.91 3.97
C ARG A 162 8.60 10.46 4.18
N VAL A 163 7.64 10.02 3.38
CA VAL A 163 7.22 8.62 3.33
C VAL A 163 7.79 7.88 2.11
N PHE A 164 8.08 6.60 2.32
CA PHE A 164 8.35 5.61 1.29
C PHE A 164 7.17 4.66 1.27
N ILE A 165 6.55 4.46 0.10
CA ILE A 165 5.31 3.70 0.01
C ILE A 165 5.55 2.46 -0.86
N CYS A 166 5.19 1.31 -0.33
CA CYS A 166 5.18 0.04 -1.05
C CYS A 166 3.93 -0.75 -0.70
N GLY A 167 3.66 -1.84 -1.43
CA GLY A 167 2.51 -2.68 -1.21
C GLY A 167 1.58 -2.75 -2.41
N VAL A 168 0.30 -2.95 -2.17
CA VAL A 168 -0.73 -3.17 -3.21
C VAL A 168 -2.01 -2.40 -2.90
N ALA A 169 -2.90 -2.18 -3.85
CA ALA A 169 -2.65 -2.22 -5.30
C ALA A 169 -2.03 -0.90 -5.77
N LEU A 170 -1.15 -0.96 -6.79
CA LEU A 170 -0.41 0.20 -7.30
C LEU A 170 -1.36 1.32 -7.76
N ASP A 171 -2.43 0.95 -8.44
CA ASP A 171 -3.41 1.83 -9.10
C ASP A 171 -4.58 2.27 -8.20
N TYR A 172 -4.65 1.74 -6.96
CA TYR A 172 -5.62 2.13 -5.95
C TYR A 172 -4.93 2.57 -4.67
N CYS A 173 -4.82 1.69 -3.68
CA CYS A 173 -4.43 2.06 -2.33
C CYS A 173 -3.05 2.72 -2.28
N VAL A 174 -2.07 2.23 -3.03
CA VAL A 174 -0.74 2.84 -3.12
C VAL A 174 -0.82 4.22 -3.78
N TYR A 175 -1.55 4.35 -4.89
CA TYR A 175 -1.71 5.60 -5.62
C TYR A 175 -2.39 6.68 -4.77
N TYR A 176 -3.55 6.39 -4.19
CA TYR A 176 -4.29 7.34 -3.38
C TYR A 176 -3.56 7.69 -2.08
N THR A 177 -2.91 6.72 -1.43
CA THR A 177 -2.06 6.99 -0.26
C THR A 177 -0.89 7.91 -0.63
N ALA A 178 -0.26 7.72 -1.79
CA ALA A 178 0.82 8.60 -2.25
C ALA A 178 0.34 10.02 -2.57
N LEU A 179 -0.83 10.16 -3.20
CA LEU A 179 -1.42 11.46 -3.46
C LEU A 179 -1.79 12.20 -2.18
N ASP A 180 -2.37 11.51 -1.20
CA ASP A 180 -2.75 12.15 0.06
C ASP A 180 -1.54 12.45 0.95
N ALA A 181 -0.49 11.64 0.93
CA ALA A 181 0.78 11.99 1.57
C ALA A 181 1.31 13.36 1.08
N LEU A 182 1.22 13.61 -0.23
CA LEU A 182 1.59 14.91 -0.81
C LEU A 182 0.68 16.05 -0.33
N LYS A 183 -0.64 15.82 -0.22
CA LYS A 183 -1.59 16.83 0.29
C LYS A 183 -1.35 17.15 1.76
N GLU A 184 -1.05 16.12 2.55
CA GLU A 184 -0.81 16.21 3.99
C GLU A 184 0.60 16.74 4.34
N ASN A 185 1.47 16.90 3.33
CA ASN A 185 2.87 17.32 3.44
C ASN A 185 3.72 16.42 4.36
N VAL A 186 3.63 15.10 4.16
CA VAL A 186 4.39 14.07 4.92
C VAL A 186 5.21 13.13 4.04
#